data_AF-A0A810N2D8-F1
#
_entry.id   AF-A0A810N2D8-F1
#
_cell.length_a   1.000
_cell.length_b   1.000
_cell.length_c   1.000
_cell.angle_alpha   90.00
_cell.angle_beta   90.00
_cell.angle_gamma   90.00
#
_symmetry.space_group_name_H-M   'P 1'
#
loop_
_entity.id
_entity.type
_entity.pdbx_description
1 polymer ?
#
loop_
_entity_poly.entity_id
_entity_poly.type
_entity_poly.pdbx_seq_one_letter_code
_entity_poly.pdbx_strand_id
1 'polypeptide(L)'
;MSAVVTLTVIDRSRVPELARLAGDSTAAVRAAIVEHGHRPPSEYGWSGYCMSDLLEYLEDRGVELDGSEFAAESAAINEVYDLTVLITPAHRRFLDQLDPAGHSIDELTAHFDEMGNGFAESATAGLDALKLLHDNISRLQDDEVLLLHIG
;
A
#
# COMPACT_ATOMS: atom_id res chain seq x y z
N MET A 1 -12.06 -14.90 5.75
CA MET A 1 -10.84 -15.09 4.92
C MET A 1 -9.92 -13.93 5.25
N SER A 2 -8.66 -14.18 5.57
CA SER A 2 -7.69 -13.09 5.79
C SER A 2 -7.18 -12.61 4.44
N ALA A 3 -7.11 -11.30 4.23
CA ALA A 3 -6.39 -10.71 3.10
C ALA A 3 -4.87 -10.75 3.35
N VAL A 4 -4.07 -10.65 2.30
CA VAL A 4 -2.61 -10.61 2.32
C VAL A 4 -2.13 -9.33 1.66
N VAL A 5 -1.11 -8.69 2.25
CA VAL A 5 -0.42 -7.56 1.61
C VAL A 5 0.69 -8.08 0.73
N THR A 6 0.70 -7.66 -0.54
CA THR A 6 1.81 -7.87 -1.46
C THR A 6 2.37 -6.53 -1.90
N LEU A 7 3.68 -6.34 -1.72
CA LEU A 7 4.41 -5.20 -2.24
C LEU A 7 5.16 -5.60 -3.51
N THR A 8 5.02 -4.80 -4.56
CA THR A 8 5.82 -4.96 -5.79
C THR A 8 6.28 -3.62 -6.30
N VAL A 9 7.55 -3.49 -6.65
CA VAL A 9 8.09 -2.29 -7.29
C VAL A 9 8.19 -2.54 -8.79
N ILE A 10 7.71 -1.60 -9.59
CA ILE A 10 7.82 -1.61 -11.06
C ILE A 10 8.41 -0.28 -11.56
N ASP A 11 8.88 -0.28 -12.81
CA ASP A 11 9.20 0.95 -13.53
C ASP A 11 7.92 1.78 -13.77
N ARG A 12 8.01 3.07 -13.47
CA ARG A 12 6.92 4.05 -13.59
C ARG A 12 6.31 4.09 -15.00
N SER A 13 7.10 3.88 -16.05
CA SER A 13 6.62 3.85 -17.44
C SER A 13 5.69 2.67 -17.75
N ARG A 14 5.63 1.67 -16.86
CA ARG A 14 4.77 0.48 -16.99
C ARG A 14 3.39 0.64 -16.39
N VAL A 15 3.13 1.67 -15.59
CA VAL A 15 1.81 1.90 -14.98
C VAL A 15 0.68 2.01 -16.02
N PRO A 16 0.83 2.77 -17.13
CA PRO A 16 -0.21 2.83 -18.17
C PRO A 16 -0.44 1.48 -18.86
N GLU A 17 0.60 0.66 -18.98
CA GLU A 17 0.49 -0.70 -19.55
C GLU A 17 -0.32 -1.61 -18.63
N LEU A 18 -0.09 -1.57 -17.32
CA LEU A 18 -0.88 -2.34 -16.35
C LEU A 18 -2.37 -1.96 -16.40
N ALA A 19 -2.68 -0.66 -16.42
CA ALA A 19 -4.06 -0.20 -16.54
C ALA A 19 -4.73 -0.63 -17.86
N ARG A 20 -3.98 -0.64 -18.96
CA ARG A 20 -4.49 -1.16 -20.24
C ARG A 20 -4.80 -2.66 -20.15
N LEU A 21 -3.94 -3.45 -19.52
CA LEU A 21 -4.14 -4.89 -19.33
C LEU A 21 -5.28 -5.21 -18.35
N ALA A 22 -5.60 -4.30 -17.43
CA ALA A 22 -6.74 -4.43 -16.53
C ALA A 22 -8.07 -4.49 -17.30
N GLY A 23 -8.18 -3.78 -18.42
CA GLY A 23 -9.32 -3.89 -19.34
C GLY A 23 -9.44 -5.25 -20.06
N ASP A 24 -8.38 -6.07 -20.06
CA ASP A 24 -8.39 -7.40 -20.67
C ASP A 24 -8.72 -8.49 -19.64
N SER A 25 -7.91 -8.64 -18.58
CA SER A 25 -8.17 -9.60 -17.49
C SER A 25 -7.23 -9.41 -16.28
N THR A 26 -7.70 -9.85 -15.11
CA THR A 26 -6.89 -10.01 -13.88
C THR A 26 -5.61 -10.82 -14.10
N ALA A 27 -5.67 -11.88 -14.92
CA ALA A 27 -4.53 -12.74 -15.19
C ALA A 27 -3.42 -12.02 -15.96
N ALA A 28 -3.80 -11.11 -16.88
CA ALA A 28 -2.86 -10.32 -17.65
C ALA A 28 -2.13 -9.30 -16.78
N VAL A 29 -2.85 -8.61 -15.88
CA VAL A 29 -2.25 -7.70 -14.89
C VAL A 29 -1.27 -8.44 -14.00
N ARG A 30 -1.67 -9.60 -13.46
CA ARG A 30 -0.80 -10.42 -12.60
C ARG A 30 0.46 -10.88 -13.35
N ALA A 31 0.33 -11.30 -14.61
CA ALA A 31 1.48 -11.72 -15.42
C ALA A 31 2.48 -10.57 -15.63
N ALA A 32 2.00 -9.37 -15.94
CA ALA A 32 2.84 -8.19 -16.12
C ALA A 32 3.54 -7.76 -14.81
N ILE A 33 2.85 -7.83 -13.67
CA ILE A 33 3.46 -7.58 -12.35
C ILE A 33 4.58 -8.60 -12.06
N VAL A 34 4.37 -9.87 -12.40
CA VAL A 34 5.42 -10.91 -12.22
C VAL A 34 6.59 -10.72 -13.17
N GLU A 35 6.34 -10.27 -14.41
CA GLU A 35 7.37 -10.09 -15.43
C GLU A 35 8.24 -8.85 -15.19
N HIS A 36 7.62 -7.74 -14.77
CA HIS A 36 8.28 -6.45 -14.67
C HIS A 36 8.52 -5.98 -13.24
N GLY A 37 7.90 -6.65 -12.27
CA GLY A 37 8.00 -6.30 -10.87
C GLY A 37 9.12 -7.02 -10.15
N HIS A 38 9.62 -6.39 -9.09
CA HIS A 38 10.46 -7.03 -8.11
C HIS A 38 9.89 -6.79 -6.71
N ARG A 39 10.10 -7.75 -5.81
CA ARG A 39 9.67 -7.62 -4.42
C ARG A 39 10.69 -6.80 -3.63
N PRO A 40 10.25 -5.85 -2.81
CA PRO A 40 11.13 -5.23 -1.84
C PRO A 40 11.58 -6.24 -0.78
N PRO A 41 12.67 -5.96 -0.04
CA PRO A 41 13.29 -6.91 0.88
C PRO A 41 12.45 -7.21 2.14
N SER A 42 11.35 -6.50 2.37
CA SER A 42 10.53 -6.63 3.57
C SER A 42 9.09 -6.97 3.19
N GLU A 43 8.53 -7.99 3.84
CA GLU A 43 7.14 -8.42 3.70
C GLU A 43 6.34 -8.04 4.94
N TYR A 44 5.03 -7.82 4.78
CA TYR A 44 4.14 -7.55 5.90
C TYR A 44 3.61 -8.88 6.46
N GLY A 45 3.90 -9.15 7.73
CA GLY A 45 3.55 -10.42 8.39
C GLY A 45 2.11 -10.50 8.91
N TRP A 46 1.33 -9.43 8.80
CA TRP A 46 -0.01 -9.32 9.39
C TRP A 46 -1.11 -9.38 8.32
N SER A 47 -2.37 -9.39 8.77
CA SER A 47 -3.52 -9.41 7.87
C SER A 47 -3.55 -8.16 6.98
N GLY A 48 -3.96 -8.33 5.73
CA GLY A 48 -4.22 -7.23 4.80
C GLY A 48 -5.23 -6.21 5.33
N TYR A 49 -6.20 -6.64 6.15
CA TYR A 49 -7.14 -5.71 6.78
C TYR A 49 -6.45 -4.74 7.74
N CYS A 50 -5.40 -5.16 8.44
CA CYS A 50 -4.62 -4.25 9.29
C CYS A 50 -3.92 -3.16 8.46
N MET A 51 -3.52 -3.47 7.23
CA MET A 51 -2.96 -2.47 6.32
C MET A 51 -4.07 -1.55 5.79
N SER A 52 -5.23 -2.09 5.41
CA SER A 52 -6.38 -1.28 5.00
C SER A 52 -6.81 -0.29 6.10
N ASP A 53 -6.95 -0.75 7.34
CA ASP A 53 -7.31 0.12 8.47
C ASP A 53 -6.23 1.18 8.74
N LEU A 54 -4.95 0.84 8.56
CA LEU A 54 -3.87 1.83 8.66
C LEU A 54 -3.96 2.88 7.55
N LEU A 55 -4.30 2.50 6.32
CA LEU A 55 -4.47 3.46 5.22
C LEU A 55 -5.58 4.46 5.56
N GLU A 56 -6.70 4.00 6.11
CA GLU A 56 -7.80 4.86 6.59
C GLU A 56 -7.35 5.75 7.76
N TYR A 57 -6.62 5.20 8.73
CA TYR A 57 -6.02 5.96 9.83
C TYR A 57 -5.12 7.11 9.35
N LEU A 58 -4.35 6.87 8.28
CA LEU A 58 -3.45 7.83 7.66
C LEU A 58 -4.23 8.91 6.88
N GLU A 59 -5.26 8.51 6.12
CA GLU A 59 -6.13 9.41 5.38
C GLU A 59 -6.82 10.42 6.31
N ASP A 60 -7.36 9.96 7.45
CA ASP A 60 -7.97 10.80 8.49
C ASP A 60 -7.00 11.87 9.05
N ARG A 61 -5.70 11.66 8.88
CA ARG A 61 -4.61 12.57 9.32
C ARG A 61 -4.01 13.37 8.18
N GLY A 62 -4.62 13.33 7.00
CA GLY A 62 -4.19 14.05 5.81
C GLY A 62 -2.99 13.42 5.09
N VAL A 63 -2.73 12.13 5.32
CA VAL A 63 -1.72 11.34 4.61
C VAL A 63 -2.41 10.48 3.56
N GLU A 64 -2.67 11.09 2.42
CA GLU A 64 -3.33 10.46 1.26
C GLU A 64 -2.29 9.67 0.44
N LEU A 65 -2.24 8.34 0.63
CA LEU A 65 -1.32 7.43 -0.09
C LEU A 65 -1.93 6.80 -1.35
N ASP A 66 -3.26 6.81 -1.45
CA ASP A 66 -4.04 6.37 -2.61
C ASP A 66 -4.11 7.45 -3.70
N GLY A 67 -3.94 8.71 -3.33
CA GLY A 67 -3.86 9.85 -4.24
C GLY A 67 -2.49 9.98 -4.94
N SER A 68 -2.44 9.66 -6.24
CA SER A 68 -1.26 9.89 -7.08
C SER A 68 -1.60 10.47 -8.45
N GLU A 69 -0.58 10.82 -9.22
CA GLU A 69 -0.71 11.19 -10.63
C GLU A 69 -1.28 10.06 -11.52
N PHE A 70 -1.40 8.84 -10.98
CA PHE A 70 -1.92 7.65 -11.66
C PHE A 70 -3.35 7.30 -11.21
N ALA A 71 -4.16 8.28 -10.81
CA ALA A 71 -5.51 8.05 -10.29
C ALA A 71 -6.40 7.25 -11.28
N ALA A 72 -6.31 7.54 -12.58
CA ALA A 72 -7.09 6.82 -13.60
C ALA A 72 -6.61 5.36 -13.77
N GLU A 73 -5.30 5.14 -13.75
CA GLU A 73 -4.68 3.82 -13.84
C GLU A 73 -4.97 2.97 -12.61
N SER A 74 -4.88 3.56 -11.42
CA SER A 74 -5.24 2.90 -10.16
C SER A 74 -6.71 2.45 -10.18
N ALA A 75 -7.62 3.33 -10.60
CA ALA A 75 -9.03 2.98 -10.74
C ALA A 75 -9.24 1.78 -11.69
N ALA A 76 -8.61 1.80 -12.87
CA ALA A 76 -8.72 0.70 -13.83
C ALA A 76 -8.16 -0.63 -13.29
N ILE A 77 -7.03 -0.59 -12.57
CA ILE A 77 -6.45 -1.79 -11.95
C ILE A 77 -7.38 -2.35 -10.86
N ASN A 78 -7.93 -1.48 -10.01
CA ASN A 78 -8.80 -1.86 -8.90
C ASN A 78 -10.17 -2.42 -9.33
N GLU A 79 -10.60 -2.18 -10.57
CA GLU A 79 -11.79 -2.84 -11.13
C GLU A 79 -11.63 -4.36 -11.24
N VAL A 80 -10.39 -4.87 -11.37
CA VAL A 80 -10.11 -6.29 -11.64
C VAL A 80 -9.07 -6.93 -10.71
N TYR A 81 -8.36 -6.15 -9.90
CA TYR A 81 -7.21 -6.58 -9.10
C TYR A 81 -7.26 -6.11 -7.64
N ASP A 82 -8.41 -6.35 -6.99
CA ASP A 82 -8.73 -5.99 -5.60
C ASP A 82 -8.21 -4.58 -5.23
N LEU A 83 -7.85 -4.34 -3.96
CA LEU A 83 -7.33 -3.03 -3.55
C LEU A 83 -5.84 -2.93 -3.87
N THR A 84 -5.49 -2.02 -4.77
CA THR A 84 -4.13 -1.70 -5.18
C THR A 84 -3.89 -0.20 -5.12
N VAL A 85 -2.96 0.19 -4.26
CA VAL A 85 -2.50 1.57 -4.06
C VAL A 85 -1.18 1.77 -4.81
N LEU A 86 -1.11 2.83 -5.64
CA LEU A 86 0.05 3.17 -6.46
C LEU A 86 0.88 4.27 -5.78
N ILE A 87 1.94 3.88 -5.10
CA ILE A 87 2.78 4.78 -4.31
C ILE A 87 3.98 5.23 -5.15
N THR A 88 4.06 6.53 -5.41
CA THR A 88 5.11 7.18 -6.20
C THR A 88 6.14 7.92 -5.32
N PRO A 89 7.29 8.35 -5.87
CA PRO A 89 8.30 9.12 -5.13
C PRO A 89 7.80 10.44 -4.56
N ALA A 90 6.70 10.99 -5.10
CA ALA A 90 6.06 12.19 -4.55
C ALA A 90 5.56 11.98 -3.11
N HIS A 91 5.24 10.74 -2.72
CA HIS A 91 4.80 10.39 -1.38
C HIS A 91 5.93 10.45 -0.33
N ARG A 92 7.19 10.64 -0.74
CA ARG A 92 8.28 10.92 0.21
C ARG A 92 8.01 12.16 1.07
N ARG A 93 7.12 13.06 0.63
CA ARG A 93 6.62 14.20 1.44
C ARG A 93 5.94 13.78 2.75
N PHE A 94 5.50 12.52 2.84
CA PHE A 94 4.81 11.96 4.00
C PHE A 94 5.72 11.15 4.93
N LEU A 95 7.03 11.08 4.68
CA LEU A 95 7.92 10.23 5.48
C LEU A 95 7.88 10.57 6.97
N ASP A 96 7.86 11.85 7.33
CA ASP A 96 7.79 12.26 8.74
C ASP A 96 6.48 11.78 9.41
N GLN A 97 5.37 11.75 8.66
CA GLN A 97 4.08 11.26 9.12
C GLN A 97 3.93 9.74 9.04
N LEU A 98 4.88 9.03 8.43
CA LEU A 98 4.94 7.57 8.38
C LEU A 98 5.95 7.00 9.38
N ASP A 99 6.72 7.85 10.06
CA ASP A 99 7.67 7.41 11.09
C ASP A 99 6.89 6.80 12.27
N PRO A 100 7.09 5.49 12.57
CA PRO A 100 6.41 4.82 13.68
C PRO A 100 6.61 5.52 15.03
N ALA A 101 7.70 6.28 15.22
CA ALA A 101 7.95 7.03 16.44
C ALA A 101 6.98 8.20 16.65
N GLY A 102 6.30 8.64 15.59
CA GLY A 102 5.28 9.69 15.62
C GLY A 102 3.89 9.23 16.07
N HIS A 103 3.67 7.92 16.26
CA HIS A 103 2.35 7.35 16.54
C HIS A 103 2.27 6.71 17.93
N SER A 104 1.16 6.96 18.62
CA SER A 104 0.88 6.33 19.91
C SER A 104 0.27 4.94 19.73
N ILE A 105 0.69 3.99 20.59
CA ILE A 105 0.04 2.69 20.71
C ILE A 105 -1.44 2.84 21.03
N ASP A 106 -1.79 3.72 21.98
CA ASP A 106 -3.17 3.89 22.42
C ASP A 106 -4.07 4.42 21.29
N GLU A 107 -3.54 5.31 20.44
CA GLU A 107 -4.27 5.86 19.29
C GLU A 107 -4.50 4.80 18.21
N LEU A 108 -3.48 3.99 17.91
CA LEU A 108 -3.60 2.89 16.95
C LEU A 108 -4.55 1.82 17.46
N THR A 109 -4.46 1.43 18.74
CA THR A 109 -5.40 0.48 19.34
C THR A 109 -6.83 0.99 19.25
N ALA A 110 -7.09 2.25 19.63
CA ALA A 110 -8.42 2.84 19.56
C ALA A 110 -8.97 2.84 18.13
N HIS A 111 -8.16 3.21 17.14
CA HIS A 111 -8.57 3.19 15.73
C HIS A 111 -8.94 1.77 15.26
N PHE A 112 -8.08 0.79 15.53
CA PHE A 112 -8.33 -0.59 15.11
C PHE A 112 -9.55 -1.20 15.82
N ASP A 113 -9.77 -0.85 17.10
CA ASP A 113 -10.98 -1.22 17.83
C ASP A 113 -12.24 -0.63 17.18
N GLU A 114 -12.21 0.64 16.79
CA GLU A 114 -13.31 1.32 16.08
C GLU A 114 -13.62 0.67 14.74
N MET A 115 -12.60 0.21 14.01
CA MET A 115 -12.72 -0.52 12.75
C MET A 115 -13.17 -1.98 12.92
N GLY A 116 -13.32 -2.47 14.16
CA GLY A 116 -13.71 -3.85 14.44
C GLY A 116 -12.58 -4.88 14.25
N ASN A 117 -11.35 -4.42 14.03
CA ASN A 117 -10.12 -5.22 13.95
C ASN A 117 -9.23 -5.02 15.19
N GLY A 118 -9.87 -4.75 16.32
CA GLY A 118 -9.27 -4.70 17.65
C GLY A 118 -8.80 -6.07 18.13
N PHE A 119 -7.48 -6.29 18.18
CA PHE A 119 -6.87 -7.45 18.83
C PHE A 119 -5.61 -7.03 19.58
N ALA A 120 -5.08 -7.90 20.43
CA ALA A 120 -4.02 -7.55 21.37
C ALA A 120 -2.77 -6.96 20.69
N GLU A 121 -2.46 -7.39 19.47
CA GLU A 121 -1.32 -6.92 18.67
C GLU A 121 -1.70 -5.96 17.52
N SER A 122 -2.92 -5.41 17.48
CA SER A 122 -3.37 -4.55 16.37
C SER A 122 -2.51 -3.29 16.21
N ALA A 123 -2.14 -2.64 17.33
CA ALA A 123 -1.22 -1.51 17.30
C ALA A 123 0.19 -1.90 16.83
N THR A 124 0.68 -3.09 17.19
CA THR A 124 1.95 -3.60 16.69
C THR A 124 1.90 -3.82 15.17
N ALA A 125 0.80 -4.39 14.67
CA ALA A 125 0.57 -4.53 13.23
C ALA A 125 0.57 -3.17 12.52
N GLY A 126 -0.12 -2.18 13.08
CA GLY A 126 -0.10 -0.80 12.58
C GLY A 126 1.30 -0.18 12.52
N LEU A 127 2.09 -0.31 13.60
CA LEU A 127 3.48 0.19 13.63
C LEU A 127 4.39 -0.52 12.62
N ASP A 128 4.22 -1.83 12.44
CA ASP A 128 4.97 -2.59 11.45
C ASP A 128 4.60 -2.15 10.02
N ALA A 129 3.32 -1.86 9.77
CA ALA A 129 2.87 -1.33 8.48
C ALA A 129 3.39 0.09 8.22
N LEU A 130 3.37 0.99 9.23
CA LEU A 130 3.99 2.32 9.14
C LEU A 130 5.47 2.22 8.76
N LYS A 131 6.22 1.37 9.47
CA LYS A 131 7.63 1.12 9.20
C LYS A 131 7.85 0.59 7.78
N LEU A 132 7.03 -0.37 7.37
CA LEU A 132 7.11 -0.97 6.05
C LEU A 132 6.89 0.08 4.95
N LEU A 133 5.86 0.91 5.07
CA LEU A 133 5.57 1.98 4.12
C LEU A 133 6.69 3.02 4.10
N HIS A 134 7.12 3.50 5.26
CA HIS A 134 8.23 4.43 5.41
C HIS A 134 9.52 3.93 4.73
N ASP A 135 9.93 2.70 5.05
CA ASP A 135 11.18 2.12 4.53
C ASP A 135 11.13 1.89 3.01
N ASN A 136 9.96 1.53 2.46
CA ASN A 136 9.82 1.33 1.01
C ASN A 136 9.73 2.67 0.25
N ILE A 137 8.95 3.63 0.76
CA ILE A 137 8.81 4.96 0.13
C ILE A 137 10.14 5.71 0.12
N SER A 138 10.91 5.63 1.21
CA SER A 138 12.22 6.28 1.30
C SER A 138 13.26 5.71 0.33
N ARG A 139 13.11 4.45 -0.10
CA ARG A 139 14.06 3.74 -1.00
C ARG A 139 13.66 3.77 -2.48
N LEU A 140 12.39 4.04 -2.77
CA LEU A 140 11.86 4.08 -4.13
C LEU A 140 12.72 5.01 -4.99
N GLN A 141 13.09 4.65 -6.20
CA GLN A 141 13.79 5.54 -7.14
C GLN A 141 12.80 6.48 -7.86
N ASP A 142 13.29 7.56 -8.47
CA ASP A 142 12.43 8.58 -9.09
C ASP A 142 11.62 8.05 -10.29
N ASP A 143 12.08 6.97 -10.91
CA ASP A 143 11.46 6.24 -12.02
C ASP A 143 10.74 4.95 -11.59
N GLU A 144 10.51 4.76 -10.30
CA GLU A 144 9.83 3.58 -9.75
C GLU A 144 8.45 3.92 -9.18
N VAL A 145 7.58 2.90 -9.13
CA VAL A 145 6.28 2.94 -8.45
C VAL A 145 6.14 1.67 -7.61
N LEU A 146 5.76 1.84 -6.36
CA LEU A 146 5.42 0.75 -5.45
C LEU A 146 3.92 0.45 -5.54
N LEU A 147 3.59 -0.78 -5.89
CA LEU A 147 2.24 -1.34 -5.83
C LEU A 147 2.06 -1.97 -4.45
N LEU A 148 1.17 -1.39 -3.66
CA LEU A 148 0.64 -1.99 -2.44
C LEU A 148 -0.68 -2.66 -2.76
N HIS A 149 -0.68 -4.00 -2.85
CA HIS A 149 -1.87 -4.79 -3.15
C HIS A 149 -2.39 -5.52 -1.92
N ILE A 150 -3.70 -5.51 -1.71
CA ILE A 150 -4.41 -6.16 -0.59
C ILE A 150 -5.50 -7.06 -1.19
N GLY A 151 -5.33 -8.38 -1.07
CA GLY A 151 -6.23 -9.40 -1.65
C GLY A 151 -5.99 -10.81 -1.12
#